data_AF-A0ABD1B2I5-F1
#
_entry.id   AF-A0ABD1B2I5-F1
#
_cell.length_a   1.000
_cell.length_b   1.000
_cell.length_c   1.000
_cell.angle_alpha   90.00
_cell.angle_beta   90.00
_cell.angle_gamma   90.00
#
_symmetry.space_group_name_H-M   'P 1'
#
loop_
_entity.id
_entity.type
_entity.pdbx_description
1 polymer ?
#
loop_
_entity_poly.entity_id
_entity_poly.type
_entity_poly.pdbx_seq_one_letter_code
_entity_poly.pdbx_strand_id
1 'polypeptide(L)'
;MGRYLTKTVFLVHTPILLLHLFISFSSGASFNSNEKKGVCISKGGRFPPYESQGKPPKFAYLELKNLNMCKLFSGKTCCSASQMKSASLAVKNLATYGEATKHCLALFELLECSICNSKVGIRSGHPRICASFCDQVFEACSDAYFSSSNASKQVIVPCGASEDTICRKASKWVTNGTAFCNATGFTVQIAEEPCFGSSAMKESLRESFFEMISMELSALAGFFLFNRLEKWLEKRRARIQREARERLEQEE
;
A
#
# COMPACT_ATOMS: atom_id res chain seq x y z
N MET A 1 -26.72 -58.90 -9.12
CA MET A 1 -26.69 -57.52 -9.67
C MET A 1 -26.25 -56.58 -8.56
N GLY A 2 -24.99 -56.14 -8.57
CA GLY A 2 -24.46 -55.27 -7.52
C GLY A 2 -23.29 -54.44 -8.04
N ARG A 3 -23.50 -53.14 -8.18
CA ARG A 3 -22.45 -52.12 -8.35
C ARG A 3 -22.95 -50.80 -7.76
N TYR A 4 -22.58 -50.52 -6.52
CA TYR A 4 -22.68 -49.19 -5.91
C TYR A 4 -21.48 -49.02 -4.97
N LEU A 5 -20.30 -48.75 -5.55
CA LEU A 5 -19.07 -48.58 -4.77
C LEU A 5 -18.03 -47.73 -5.53
N THR A 6 -18.38 -46.49 -5.87
CA THR A 6 -17.42 -45.49 -6.37
C THR A 6 -17.89 -44.05 -6.06
N LYS A 7 -18.09 -43.70 -4.80
CA LYS A 7 -18.36 -42.30 -4.42
C LYS A 7 -17.64 -41.80 -3.17
N THR A 8 -16.96 -42.67 -2.43
CA THR A 8 -16.36 -42.33 -1.13
C THR A 8 -14.90 -41.88 -1.22
N VAL A 9 -14.21 -42.09 -2.35
CA VAL A 9 -12.75 -41.82 -2.45
C VAL A 9 -12.43 -40.37 -2.83
N PHE A 10 -13.36 -39.64 -3.46
CA PHE A 10 -13.12 -38.25 -3.91
C PHE A 10 -13.34 -37.17 -2.84
N LEU A 11 -14.00 -37.49 -1.73
CA LEU A 11 -14.33 -36.52 -0.67
C LEU A 11 -13.24 -36.39 0.41
N VAL A 12 -12.26 -37.31 0.42
CA VAL A 12 -11.18 -37.32 1.42
C VAL A 12 -9.86 -36.78 0.86
N HIS A 13 -9.68 -36.80 -0.47
CA HIS A 13 -8.46 -36.30 -1.12
C HIS A 13 -8.40 -34.76 -1.22
N THR A 14 -9.55 -34.10 -1.33
CA THR A 14 -9.66 -32.62 -1.36
C THR A 14 -9.22 -31.95 -0.06
N PRO A 15 -9.62 -32.40 1.15
CA PRO A 15 -9.13 -31.79 2.40
C PRO A 15 -7.65 -32.10 2.68
N ILE A 16 -7.10 -33.23 2.21
CA ILE A 16 -5.68 -33.59 2.40
C ILE A 16 -4.77 -32.72 1.52
N LEU A 17 -5.13 -32.48 0.26
CA LEU A 17 -4.41 -31.55 -0.62
C LEU A 17 -4.47 -30.09 -0.11
N LEU A 18 -5.61 -29.68 0.47
CA LEU A 18 -5.73 -28.38 1.16
C LEU A 18 -4.85 -28.34 2.43
N LEU A 19 -4.75 -29.42 3.19
CA LEU A 19 -3.88 -29.50 4.37
C LEU A 19 -2.40 -29.35 4.01
N HIS A 20 -1.94 -29.93 2.89
CA HIS A 20 -0.55 -29.76 2.42
C HIS A 20 -0.25 -28.34 1.93
N LEU A 21 -1.24 -27.65 1.34
CA LEU A 21 -1.16 -26.22 1.05
C LEU A 21 -1.04 -25.39 2.35
N PHE A 22 -1.82 -25.72 3.40
CA PHE A 22 -1.72 -25.04 4.70
C PHE A 22 -0.41 -25.34 5.47
N ILE A 23 0.13 -26.56 5.38
CA ILE A 23 1.38 -26.94 6.06
C ILE A 23 2.59 -26.28 5.37
N SER A 24 2.55 -26.05 4.06
CA SER A 24 3.58 -25.27 3.35
C SER A 24 3.60 -23.79 3.77
N PHE A 25 2.51 -23.26 4.34
CA PHE A 25 2.43 -21.92 4.92
C PHE A 25 2.79 -21.87 6.42
N SER A 26 2.95 -23.02 7.08
CA SER A 26 3.35 -23.13 8.49
C SER A 26 4.87 -23.18 8.68
N SER A 27 5.67 -23.07 7.61
CA SER A 27 7.05 -22.65 7.78
C SER A 27 7.02 -21.21 8.27
N GLY A 28 6.87 -21.06 9.59
CA GLY A 28 7.42 -19.94 10.32
C GLY A 28 8.90 -19.94 10.04
N ALA A 29 9.27 -19.41 8.88
CA ALA A 29 10.53 -18.74 8.72
C ALA A 29 10.50 -17.68 9.81
N SER A 30 11.09 -18.01 10.95
CA SER A 30 11.77 -17.02 11.76
C SER A 30 12.71 -16.31 10.80
N PHE A 31 12.19 -15.25 10.18
CA PHE A 31 13.00 -14.24 9.55
C PHE A 31 13.83 -13.68 10.69
N ASN A 32 15.03 -14.23 10.86
CA ASN A 32 16.15 -13.50 11.42
C ASN A 32 16.46 -12.37 10.42
N SER A 33 15.56 -11.39 10.33
CA SER A 33 15.92 -10.09 9.79
C SER A 33 16.74 -9.42 10.88
N ASN A 34 18.03 -9.71 10.90
CA ASN A 34 19.03 -8.78 11.42
C ASN A 34 19.14 -7.54 10.49
N GLU A 35 18.02 -7.15 9.88
CA GLU A 35 17.83 -5.96 9.10
C GLU A 35 17.63 -4.86 10.13
N LYS A 36 18.61 -3.98 10.29
CA LYS A 36 18.51 -2.80 11.15
C LYS A 36 17.14 -2.17 10.85
N LYS A 37 16.20 -2.26 11.80
CA LYS A 37 14.85 -1.70 11.65
C LYS A 37 15.02 -0.20 11.50
N GLY A 38 15.11 0.26 10.26
CA GLY A 38 15.29 1.67 9.94
C GLY A 38 14.12 2.46 10.53
N VAL A 39 14.40 3.68 10.97
CA VAL A 39 13.37 4.61 11.42
C VAL A 39 12.95 5.52 10.27
N CYS A 40 11.71 5.98 10.27
CA CYS A 40 11.20 6.90 9.28
C CYS A 40 11.92 8.26 9.39
N ILE A 41 12.38 8.78 8.25
CA ILE A 41 13.10 10.04 8.13
C ILE A 41 12.40 10.94 7.11
N SER A 42 11.92 12.09 7.59
CA SER A 42 11.24 13.11 6.80
C SER A 42 12.13 13.61 5.67
N LYS A 43 11.55 13.74 4.48
CA LYS A 43 12.30 14.01 3.24
C LYS A 43 12.69 15.47 3.06
N GLY A 44 12.03 16.38 3.78
CA GLY A 44 12.20 17.81 3.61
C GLY A 44 11.70 18.29 2.24
N GLY A 45 12.15 19.47 1.82
CA GLY A 45 11.73 20.07 0.56
C GLY A 45 10.23 20.36 0.55
N ARG A 46 9.52 19.86 -0.47
CA ARG A 46 8.06 20.03 -0.60
C ARG A 46 7.24 18.96 0.13
N PHE A 47 7.87 17.91 0.67
CA PHE A 47 7.16 16.79 1.25
C PHE A 47 6.81 17.10 2.72
N PRO A 48 5.55 16.88 3.15
CA PRO A 48 5.19 17.10 4.55
C PRO A 48 5.96 16.14 5.47
N PRO A 49 6.38 16.60 6.66
CA PRO A 49 7.16 15.79 7.59
C PRO A 49 6.35 14.58 8.09
N TYR A 50 7.03 13.45 8.30
CA TYR A 50 6.38 12.25 8.81
C TYR A 50 6.02 12.44 10.29
N GLU A 51 4.77 12.19 10.65
CA GLU A 51 4.36 12.05 12.06
C GLU A 51 5.04 10.85 12.74
N SER A 52 5.49 9.88 11.92
CA SER A 52 6.26 8.72 12.35
C SER A 52 7.77 8.97 12.42
N GLN A 53 8.25 10.22 12.30
CA GLN A 53 9.66 10.55 12.41
C GLN A 53 10.33 9.86 13.62
N GLY A 54 11.45 9.18 13.38
CA GLY A 54 12.19 8.46 14.43
C GLY A 54 11.53 7.16 14.90
N LYS A 55 10.37 6.78 14.37
CA LYS A 55 9.68 5.51 14.64
C LYS A 55 9.89 4.54 13.47
N PRO A 56 9.83 3.21 13.70
CA PRO A 56 9.89 2.24 12.60
C PRO A 56 8.67 2.38 11.68
N PRO A 57 8.78 2.01 10.39
CA PRO A 57 7.63 1.90 9.49
C PRO A 57 6.54 1.06 10.12
N LYS A 58 5.33 1.61 10.17
CA LYS A 58 4.18 0.95 10.77
C LYS A 58 3.35 0.29 9.69
N PHE A 59 2.70 -0.78 10.10
CA PHE A 59 1.56 -1.32 9.39
C PHE A 59 0.40 -0.34 9.57
N ALA A 60 -0.18 0.16 8.48
CA ALA A 60 -1.15 1.27 8.54
C ALA A 60 -2.50 0.94 7.90
N TYR A 61 -2.83 -0.34 7.67
CA TYR A 61 -4.06 -0.74 6.97
C TYR A 61 -5.34 -0.08 7.51
N LEU A 62 -5.57 -0.04 8.83
CA LEU A 62 -6.78 0.57 9.40
C LEU A 62 -6.81 2.10 9.26
N GLU A 63 -5.65 2.76 9.30
CA GLU A 63 -5.51 4.22 9.17
C GLU A 63 -5.58 4.65 7.69
N LEU A 64 -5.10 3.78 6.79
CA LEU A 64 -5.15 3.92 5.34
C LEU A 64 -6.45 3.44 4.70
N LYS A 65 -7.24 2.61 5.38
CA LYS A 65 -8.50 2.08 4.83
C LYS A 65 -9.48 3.22 4.51
N ASN A 66 -9.41 4.30 5.29
CA ASN A 66 -10.24 5.49 5.13
C ASN A 66 -9.67 6.50 4.11
N LEU A 67 -8.47 6.27 3.57
CA LEU A 67 -7.79 7.16 2.64
C LEU A 67 -7.66 6.48 1.28
N ASN A 68 -8.22 7.11 0.24
CA ASN A 68 -8.31 6.53 -1.11
C ASN A 68 -6.99 6.56 -1.91
N MET A 69 -5.87 6.93 -1.30
CA MET A 69 -4.61 7.25 -1.98
C MET A 69 -3.43 6.51 -1.33
N CYS A 70 -2.44 6.08 -2.13
CA CYS A 70 -1.23 5.39 -1.66
C CYS A 70 -1.44 4.04 -0.94
N LYS A 71 -2.59 3.37 -1.15
CA LYS A 71 -2.94 2.11 -0.49
C LYS A 71 -1.91 1.00 -0.71
N LEU A 72 -1.23 1.02 -1.85
CA LEU A 72 -0.18 0.06 -2.22
C LEU A 72 0.91 -0.13 -1.14
N PHE A 73 1.13 0.88 -0.28
CA PHE A 73 2.15 0.85 0.77
C PHE A 73 1.60 0.57 2.18
N SER A 74 0.31 0.23 2.33
CA SER A 74 -0.32 0.08 3.66
C SER A 74 0.24 -1.03 4.53
N GLY A 75 0.90 -2.03 3.91
CA GLY A 75 1.58 -3.12 4.62
C GLY A 75 2.77 -2.66 5.45
N LYS A 76 3.55 -1.67 4.98
CA LYS A 76 4.73 -1.17 5.72
C LYS A 76 5.09 0.23 5.21
N THR A 77 4.72 1.26 5.97
CA THR A 77 4.81 2.66 5.53
C THR A 77 5.30 3.61 6.62
N CYS A 78 5.88 4.72 6.17
CA CYS A 78 6.20 5.88 7.01
C CYS A 78 5.13 6.99 6.96
N CYS A 79 4.17 6.91 6.03
CA CYS A 79 3.16 7.94 5.83
C CYS A 79 2.01 7.87 6.84
N SER A 80 1.49 9.05 7.20
CA SER A 80 0.20 9.26 7.85
C SER A 80 -0.80 9.88 6.86
N ALA A 81 -1.97 10.29 7.37
CA ALA A 81 -2.97 11.04 6.61
C ALA A 81 -2.42 12.33 5.98
N SER A 82 -1.42 12.97 6.58
CA SER A 82 -0.82 14.21 6.08
C SER A 82 -0.16 14.02 4.70
N GLN A 83 0.71 13.00 4.57
CA GLN A 83 1.38 12.68 3.29
C GLN A 83 0.36 12.28 2.22
N MET A 84 -0.62 11.46 2.59
CA MET A 84 -1.63 10.98 1.65
C MET A 84 -2.54 12.09 1.16
N LYS A 85 -2.89 13.05 2.03
CA LYS A 85 -3.65 14.24 1.66
C LYS A 85 -2.86 15.12 0.69
N SER A 86 -1.56 15.28 0.91
CA SER A 86 -0.68 16.03 0.01
C SER A 86 -0.59 15.38 -1.38
N ALA A 87 -0.35 14.07 -1.44
CA ALA A 87 -0.34 13.31 -2.70
C ALA A 87 -1.69 13.38 -3.41
N SER A 88 -2.78 13.19 -2.67
CA SER A 88 -4.15 13.25 -3.20
C SER A 88 -4.49 14.61 -3.79
N LEU A 89 -4.09 15.70 -3.11
CA LEU A 89 -4.27 17.05 -3.63
C LEU A 89 -3.49 17.27 -4.92
N ALA A 90 -2.24 16.79 -5.00
CA ALA A 90 -1.43 16.91 -6.21
C ALA A 90 -2.07 16.16 -7.39
N VAL A 91 -2.50 14.92 -7.20
CA VAL A 91 -3.18 14.12 -8.24
C VAL A 91 -4.51 14.75 -8.65
N LYS A 92 -5.30 15.25 -7.69
CA LYS A 92 -6.56 15.94 -7.97
C LYS A 92 -6.33 17.20 -8.81
N ASN A 93 -5.36 18.02 -8.44
CA ASN A 93 -5.01 19.23 -9.18
C ASN A 93 -4.55 18.90 -10.60
N LEU A 94 -3.72 17.86 -10.75
CA LEU A 94 -3.26 17.37 -12.04
C LEU A 94 -4.43 16.88 -12.92
N ALA A 95 -5.45 16.26 -12.31
CA ALA A 95 -6.65 15.82 -13.02
C ALA A 95 -7.59 16.98 -13.41
N THR A 96 -7.78 17.95 -12.51
CA THR A 96 -8.76 19.02 -12.69
C THR A 96 -8.21 20.19 -13.51
N TYR A 97 -6.98 20.63 -13.25
CA TYR A 97 -6.38 21.82 -13.86
C TYR A 97 -5.18 21.47 -14.75
N GLY A 98 -4.59 20.29 -14.54
CA GLY A 98 -3.46 19.81 -15.32
C GLY A 98 -3.83 19.15 -16.65
N GLU A 99 -5.13 18.93 -16.93
CA GLU A 99 -5.63 18.21 -18.11
C GLU A 99 -4.94 16.85 -18.34
N ALA A 100 -4.49 16.20 -17.25
CA ALA A 100 -3.71 14.98 -17.37
C ALA A 100 -4.55 13.78 -17.81
N THR A 101 -3.93 12.95 -18.65
CA THR A 101 -4.51 11.66 -19.05
C THR A 101 -4.59 10.69 -17.87
N LYS A 102 -5.47 9.69 -17.95
CA LYS A 102 -5.55 8.61 -16.94
C LYS A 102 -4.21 7.92 -16.70
N HIS A 103 -3.40 7.77 -17.76
CA HIS A 103 -2.08 7.14 -17.67
C HIS A 103 -1.09 8.02 -16.89
N CYS A 104 -1.05 9.33 -17.19
CA CYS A 104 -0.27 10.29 -16.42
C CYS A 104 -0.67 10.28 -14.94
N LEU A 105 -1.97 10.32 -14.64
CA LEU A 105 -2.48 10.33 -13.26
C LEU A 105 -2.02 9.10 -12.47
N ALA A 106 -2.08 7.91 -13.07
CA ALA A 106 -1.65 6.68 -12.41
C ALA A 106 -0.15 6.66 -12.10
N LEU A 107 0.70 7.08 -13.06
CA LEU A 107 2.15 7.15 -12.85
C LEU A 107 2.54 8.25 -11.87
N PHE A 108 1.86 9.39 -11.92
CA PHE A 108 2.10 10.51 -11.02
C PHE A 108 1.64 10.19 -9.59
N GLU A 109 0.51 9.49 -9.41
CA GLU A 109 0.11 8.95 -8.10
C GLU A 109 1.20 8.05 -7.51
N LEU A 110 1.74 7.13 -8.31
CA LEU A 110 2.80 6.23 -7.86
C LEU A 110 4.07 6.99 -7.47
N LEU A 111 4.43 8.05 -8.22
CA LEU A 111 5.54 8.93 -7.91
C LEU A 111 5.33 9.70 -6.59
N GLU A 112 4.17 10.32 -6.39
CA GLU A 112 3.82 11.03 -5.15
C GLU A 112 3.79 10.09 -3.94
N CYS A 113 3.28 8.88 -4.12
CA CYS A 113 3.20 7.87 -3.08
C CYS A 113 4.54 7.17 -2.79
N SER A 114 5.59 7.41 -3.58
CA SER A 114 6.90 6.76 -3.40
C SER A 114 7.49 6.96 -2.00
N ILE A 115 7.23 8.10 -1.36
CA ILE A 115 7.68 8.41 -0.01
C ILE A 115 7.02 7.53 1.06
N CYS A 116 5.91 6.86 0.74
CA CYS A 116 5.22 5.95 1.64
C CYS A 116 5.81 4.54 1.60
N ASN A 117 6.62 4.21 0.59
CA ASN A 117 7.37 2.97 0.58
C ASN A 117 8.37 2.96 1.76
N SER A 118 8.31 1.97 2.63
CA SER A 118 9.22 1.88 3.80
C SER A 118 10.71 1.91 3.44
N LYS A 119 11.14 1.28 2.34
CA LYS A 119 12.55 1.29 1.90
C LYS A 119 13.00 2.68 1.44
N VAL A 120 12.08 3.52 0.98
CA VAL A 120 12.32 4.95 0.68
C VAL A 120 12.25 5.77 1.96
N GLY A 121 11.20 5.58 2.76
CA GLY A 121 10.87 6.34 3.98
C GLY A 121 11.97 6.35 5.03
N ILE A 122 12.76 5.26 5.13
CA ILE A 122 13.87 5.15 6.11
C ILE A 122 15.19 5.79 5.67
N ARG A 123 15.32 6.24 4.41
CA ARG A 123 16.55 6.88 3.90
C ARG A 123 16.54 8.38 4.11
N SER A 124 17.68 8.97 4.42
CA SER A 124 17.82 10.43 4.54
C SER A 124 17.82 11.11 3.17
N GLY A 125 17.47 12.41 3.16
CA GLY A 125 17.45 13.24 1.97
C GLY A 125 16.16 13.11 1.14
N HIS A 126 16.18 13.74 -0.04
CA HIS A 126 15.09 13.69 -0.99
C HIS A 126 14.86 12.26 -1.52
N PRO A 127 13.62 11.90 -1.90
CA PRO A 127 13.31 10.54 -2.34
C PRO A 127 14.03 10.23 -3.66
N ARG A 128 14.72 9.10 -3.70
CA ARG A 128 15.51 8.67 -4.86
C ARG A 128 14.67 7.83 -5.81
N ILE A 129 14.51 8.31 -7.04
CA ILE A 129 13.70 7.72 -8.09
C ILE A 129 14.60 7.27 -9.23
N CYS A 130 14.34 6.10 -9.82
CA CYS A 130 15.09 5.62 -10.96
C CYS A 130 14.81 6.48 -12.20
N ALA A 131 15.85 6.82 -12.97
CA ALA A 131 15.72 7.57 -14.21
C ALA A 131 14.69 6.95 -15.17
N SER A 132 14.71 5.62 -15.32
CA SER A 132 13.75 4.90 -16.17
C SER A 132 12.29 5.05 -15.76
N PHE A 133 12.01 5.25 -14.46
CA PHE A 133 10.64 5.51 -13.99
C PHE A 133 10.27 6.97 -14.19
N CYS A 134 11.21 7.89 -13.98
CA CYS A 134 11.02 9.31 -14.28
C CYS A 134 10.73 9.55 -15.76
N ASP A 135 11.38 8.83 -16.66
CA ASP A 135 11.14 8.91 -18.10
C ASP A 135 9.72 8.45 -18.45
N GLN A 136 9.23 7.34 -17.88
CA GLN A 136 7.85 6.89 -18.05
C GLN A 136 6.84 7.94 -17.54
N VAL A 137 7.08 8.52 -16.36
CA VAL A 137 6.19 9.55 -15.81
C VAL A 137 6.17 10.77 -16.72
N PHE A 138 7.33 11.23 -17.17
CA PHE A 138 7.42 12.41 -18.03
C PHE A 138 6.81 12.17 -19.41
N GLU A 139 7.05 11.02 -20.02
CA GLU A 139 6.43 10.64 -21.29
C GLU A 139 4.90 10.66 -21.19
N ALA A 140 4.34 10.13 -20.10
CA ALA A 140 2.90 10.14 -19.90
C ALA A 140 2.34 11.54 -19.59
N CYS A 141 3.12 12.39 -18.92
CA CYS A 141 2.69 13.68 -18.38
C CYS A 141 3.21 14.91 -19.14
N SER A 142 3.93 14.74 -20.26
CA SER A 142 4.60 15.81 -21.01
C SER A 142 3.64 16.91 -21.49
N ASP A 143 2.40 16.52 -21.76
CA ASP A 143 1.33 17.40 -22.21
C ASP A 143 0.45 17.96 -21.10
N ALA A 144 0.59 17.47 -19.87
CA ALA A 144 -0.16 17.97 -18.73
C ALA A 144 0.40 19.31 -18.23
N TYR A 145 -0.47 20.14 -17.65
CA TYR A 145 -0.14 21.49 -17.19
C TYR A 145 0.41 21.52 -15.76
N PHE A 146 1.55 22.18 -15.61
CA PHE A 146 2.26 22.41 -14.36
C PHE A 146 2.54 23.90 -14.19
N SER A 147 2.77 24.31 -12.96
CA SER A 147 3.19 25.66 -12.59
C SER A 147 4.45 25.63 -11.75
N SER A 148 5.18 26.75 -11.72
CA SER A 148 6.30 26.94 -10.80
C SER A 148 5.79 27.46 -9.46
N SER A 149 6.15 26.81 -8.36
CA SER A 149 5.90 27.38 -7.03
C SER A 149 6.89 28.52 -6.76
N ASN A 150 6.41 29.74 -6.50
CA ASN A 150 7.12 30.97 -6.10
C ASN A 150 8.68 30.99 -6.10
N ALA A 151 9.23 31.84 -6.98
CA ALA A 151 10.53 32.53 -7.12
C ALA A 151 11.86 32.06 -6.46
N SER A 152 11.87 31.25 -5.39
CA SER A 152 13.11 30.91 -4.65
C SER A 152 13.54 29.46 -4.78
N LYS A 153 12.68 28.55 -5.26
CA LYS A 153 13.02 27.14 -5.53
C LYS A 153 12.29 26.69 -6.79
N GLN A 154 13.03 26.22 -7.78
CA GLN A 154 12.56 25.72 -9.09
C GLN A 154 11.78 24.40 -8.95
N VAL A 155 10.76 24.35 -8.09
CA VAL A 155 9.89 23.19 -7.95
C VAL A 155 8.64 23.42 -8.79
N ILE A 156 8.39 22.53 -9.75
CA ILE A 156 7.15 22.50 -10.51
C ILE A 156 6.12 21.63 -9.77
N VAL A 157 4.88 22.10 -9.75
CA VAL A 157 3.75 21.42 -9.13
C VAL A 157 2.60 21.34 -10.13
N PRO A 158 1.65 20.39 -9.98
CA PRO A 158 0.45 20.38 -10.80
C PRO A 158 -0.25 21.73 -10.75
N CYS A 159 -0.76 22.19 -11.91
CA CYS A 159 -1.49 23.44 -11.98
C CYS A 159 -2.65 23.46 -10.96
N GLY A 160 -2.91 24.60 -10.35
CA GLY A 160 -3.95 24.79 -9.34
C GLY A 160 -5.02 25.77 -9.81
N ALA A 161 -6.04 25.97 -8.97
CA ALA A 161 -7.14 26.90 -9.23
C ALA A 161 -6.75 28.39 -9.20
N SER A 162 -5.50 28.72 -8.87
CA SER A 162 -5.03 30.09 -8.69
C SER A 162 -4.85 30.81 -10.03
N GLU A 163 -5.62 31.88 -10.23
CA GLU A 163 -5.63 32.67 -11.47
C GLU A 163 -4.30 33.38 -11.75
N ASP A 164 -3.51 33.69 -10.71
CA ASP A 164 -2.21 34.36 -10.84
C ASP A 164 -1.06 33.42 -11.23
N THR A 165 -1.34 32.14 -11.47
CA THR A 165 -0.32 31.12 -11.68
C THR A 165 -0.16 30.78 -13.16
N ILE A 166 1.03 31.04 -13.71
CA ILE A 166 1.34 30.68 -15.09
C ILE A 166 1.46 29.16 -15.21
N CYS A 167 0.47 28.54 -15.82
CA CYS A 167 0.49 27.12 -16.14
C CYS A 167 0.99 26.88 -17.56
N ARG A 168 1.94 25.95 -17.71
CA ARG A 168 2.48 25.50 -18.99
C ARG A 168 2.60 23.98 -18.98
N LYS A 169 2.58 23.37 -20.17
CA LYS A 169 2.84 21.94 -20.31
C LYS A 169 4.17 21.55 -19.68
N ALA A 170 4.27 20.37 -19.09
CA ALA A 170 5.51 19.84 -18.51
C ALA A 170 6.70 19.93 -19.49
N SER A 171 6.47 19.60 -20.76
CA SER A 171 7.45 19.72 -21.86
C SER A 171 7.97 21.13 -22.14
N LYS A 172 7.31 22.17 -21.61
CA LYS A 172 7.79 23.56 -21.66
C LYS A 172 8.62 23.96 -20.46
N TRP A 173 8.54 23.20 -19.36
CA TRP A 173 9.37 23.39 -18.17
C TRP A 173 10.68 22.61 -18.25
N VAL A 174 10.63 21.39 -18.79
CA VAL A 174 11.74 20.43 -18.79
C VAL A 174 11.76 19.62 -20.08
N THR A 175 12.92 19.04 -20.41
CA THR A 175 13.15 18.34 -21.69
C THR A 175 13.17 16.82 -21.59
N ASN A 176 13.32 16.24 -20.39
CA ASN A 176 13.39 14.80 -20.18
C ASN A 176 12.88 14.40 -18.78
N GLY A 177 12.73 13.09 -18.54
CA GLY A 177 12.21 12.57 -17.27
C GLY A 177 13.10 12.86 -16.08
N THR A 178 14.42 12.79 -16.25
CA THR A 178 15.36 13.14 -15.18
C THR A 178 15.16 14.58 -14.70
N ALA A 179 15.09 15.53 -15.64
CA ALA A 179 14.80 16.92 -15.34
C ALA A 179 13.42 17.10 -14.72
N PHE A 180 12.40 16.35 -15.18
CA PHE A 180 11.06 16.38 -14.62
C PHE A 180 11.00 15.94 -13.15
N CYS A 181 11.60 14.81 -12.80
CA CYS A 181 11.66 14.34 -11.41
C CYS A 181 12.44 15.32 -10.51
N ASN A 182 13.57 15.85 -10.99
CA ASN A 182 14.33 16.85 -10.24
C ASN A 182 13.51 18.13 -10.02
N ALA A 183 12.84 18.62 -11.07
CA ALA A 183 11.97 19.78 -11.00
C ALA A 183 10.74 19.54 -10.12
N THR A 184 10.27 18.31 -9.94
CA THR A 184 9.20 17.97 -9.00
C THR A 184 9.72 17.64 -7.59
N GLY A 185 10.98 17.96 -7.28
CA GLY A 185 11.55 17.85 -5.94
C GLY A 185 12.07 16.46 -5.54
N PHE A 186 12.22 15.54 -6.50
CA PHE A 186 12.85 14.24 -6.29
C PHE A 186 14.33 14.28 -6.64
N THR A 187 15.08 13.25 -6.24
CA THR A 187 16.46 13.02 -6.72
C THR A 187 16.46 11.82 -7.66
N VAL A 188 17.11 11.94 -8.81
CA VAL A 188 17.16 10.88 -9.82
C VAL A 188 18.44 10.06 -9.70
N GLN A 189 18.31 8.74 -9.75
CA GLN A 189 19.42 7.79 -9.77
C GLN A 189 19.53 7.13 -11.15
N ILE A 190 20.75 7.13 -11.72
CA ILE A 190 21.02 6.62 -13.07
C ILE A 190 21.51 5.16 -13.05
N ALA A 191 22.20 4.68 -11.99
CA ALA A 191 22.60 3.26 -11.85
C ALA A 191 23.10 2.85 -10.44
N GLU A 192 23.29 1.52 -10.29
CA GLU A 192 23.82 0.63 -9.21
C GLU A 192 23.16 0.63 -7.82
N GLU A 193 22.70 1.77 -7.29
CA GLU A 193 22.01 1.77 -6.01
C GLU A 193 20.49 1.52 -6.15
N PRO A 194 19.87 0.78 -5.21
CA PRO A 194 18.43 0.52 -5.25
C PRO A 194 17.62 1.82 -5.16
N CYS A 195 16.97 2.22 -6.26
CA CYS A 195 16.07 3.36 -6.37
C CYS A 195 14.60 2.92 -6.53
N PHE A 196 13.67 3.84 -6.26
CA PHE A 196 12.24 3.59 -6.47
C PHE A 196 11.91 3.53 -7.97
N GLY A 197 11.20 2.48 -8.41
CA GLY A 197 10.87 2.24 -9.82
C GLY A 197 11.77 1.23 -10.55
N SER A 198 12.79 0.69 -9.88
CA SER A 198 13.61 -0.41 -10.39
C SER A 198 12.84 -1.75 -10.45
N SER A 199 13.30 -2.70 -11.25
CA SER A 199 12.76 -4.08 -11.28
C SER A 199 12.82 -4.76 -9.92
N ALA A 200 13.88 -4.54 -9.13
CA ALA A 200 14.00 -5.01 -7.75
C ALA A 200 12.92 -4.41 -6.82
N MET A 201 12.41 -3.21 -7.13
CA MET A 201 11.32 -2.59 -6.38
C MET A 201 9.94 -3.06 -6.86
N LYS A 202 9.77 -3.50 -8.11
CA LYS A 202 8.52 -4.19 -8.54
C LYS A 202 8.26 -5.42 -7.67
N GLU A 203 9.32 -6.11 -7.25
CA GLU A 203 9.24 -7.21 -6.28
C GLU A 203 8.82 -6.70 -4.89
N SER A 204 9.29 -5.53 -4.46
CA SER A 204 8.81 -4.90 -3.20
C SER A 204 7.35 -4.42 -3.27
N LEU A 205 6.85 -4.03 -4.45
CA LEU A 205 5.43 -3.73 -4.67
C LEU A 205 4.60 -4.99 -4.62
N ARG A 206 5.11 -6.08 -5.22
CA ARG A 206 4.53 -7.43 -5.14
C ARG A 206 4.50 -7.91 -3.69
N GLU A 207 5.58 -7.75 -2.92
CA GLU A 207 5.66 -8.06 -1.49
C GLU A 207 4.64 -7.22 -0.69
N SER A 208 4.59 -5.91 -0.89
CA SER A 208 3.64 -5.03 -0.19
C SER A 208 2.18 -5.38 -0.51
N PHE A 209 1.91 -5.79 -1.76
CA PHE A 209 0.62 -6.26 -2.21
C PHE A 209 0.27 -7.64 -1.63
N PHE A 210 1.22 -8.56 -1.55
CA PHE A 210 1.02 -9.86 -0.89
C PHE A 210 0.80 -9.72 0.61
N GLU A 211 1.48 -8.83 1.31
CA GLU A 211 1.23 -8.51 2.72
C GLU A 211 -0.19 -7.96 2.94
N MET A 212 -0.66 -7.09 2.02
CA MET A 212 -2.04 -6.60 2.04
C MET A 212 -3.05 -7.75 1.91
N ILE A 213 -2.86 -8.64 0.91
CA ILE A 213 -3.76 -9.77 0.66
C ILE A 213 -3.72 -10.80 1.81
N SER A 214 -2.51 -11.16 2.27
CA SER A 214 -2.31 -12.13 3.34
C SER A 214 -3.07 -11.73 4.60
N MET A 215 -3.06 -10.42 4.91
CA MET A 215 -3.74 -9.93 6.09
C MET A 215 -5.25 -9.75 5.89
N GLU A 216 -5.72 -9.41 4.70
CA GLU A 216 -7.15 -9.38 4.36
C GLU A 216 -7.75 -10.80 4.48
N LEU A 217 -7.03 -11.81 4.00
CA LEU A 217 -7.37 -13.23 4.19
C LEU A 217 -7.32 -13.63 5.66
N SER A 218 -6.33 -13.18 6.42
CA SER A 218 -6.21 -13.45 7.86
C SER A 218 -7.38 -12.83 8.66
N ALA A 219 -7.82 -11.62 8.31
CA ALA A 219 -8.96 -10.96 8.92
C ALA A 219 -10.27 -11.71 8.64
N LEU A 220 -10.44 -12.21 7.40
CA LEU A 220 -11.57 -13.07 7.06
C LEU A 220 -11.52 -14.39 7.83
N ALA A 221 -10.37 -15.04 7.91
CA ALA A 221 -10.19 -16.28 8.67
C ALA A 221 -10.49 -16.10 10.18
N GLY A 222 -10.02 -15.00 10.76
CA GLY A 222 -10.33 -14.60 12.13
C GLY A 222 -11.83 -14.38 12.35
N PHE A 223 -12.51 -13.71 11.41
CA PHE A 223 -13.96 -13.51 11.44
C PHE A 223 -14.74 -14.84 11.36
N PHE A 224 -14.30 -15.78 10.52
CA PHE A 224 -14.90 -17.11 10.44
C PHE A 224 -14.71 -17.92 11.74
N LEU A 225 -13.53 -17.86 12.35
CA LEU A 225 -13.25 -18.52 13.64
C LEU A 225 -14.06 -17.90 14.78
N PHE A 226 -14.19 -16.57 14.81
CA PHE A 226 -14.98 -15.85 15.80
C PHE A 226 -16.47 -16.22 15.71
N ASN A 227 -17.05 -16.19 14.51
CA ASN A 227 -18.44 -16.61 14.28
C ASN A 227 -18.69 -18.08 14.66
N ARG A 228 -17.68 -18.95 14.48
CA ARG A 228 -17.76 -20.36 14.88
C ARG A 228 -17.73 -20.52 16.40
N LEU A 229 -16.95 -19.69 17.10
CA LEU A 229 -16.87 -19.66 18.55
C LEU A 229 -18.18 -19.12 19.18
N GLU A 230 -18.74 -18.05 18.65
CA GLU A 230 -20.02 -17.50 19.12
C GLU A 230 -21.15 -18.53 19.01
N LYS A 231 -21.31 -19.17 17.84
CA LYS A 231 -22.30 -20.24 17.66
C LYS A 231 -22.10 -21.40 18.64
N TRP A 232 -20.85 -21.74 18.96
CA TRP A 232 -20.56 -22.78 19.94
C TRP A 232 -20.93 -22.34 21.37
N LEU A 233 -20.65 -21.09 21.74
CA LEU A 233 -21.01 -20.51 23.04
C LEU A 233 -22.53 -20.43 23.22
N GLU A 234 -23.28 -20.02 22.20
CA GLU A 234 -24.74 -20.02 22.21
C GLU A 234 -25.30 -21.44 22.41
N LYS A 235 -24.79 -22.40 21.64
CA LYS A 235 -25.21 -23.80 21.75
C LYS A 235 -24.92 -24.40 23.13
N ARG A 236 -23.79 -24.02 23.73
CA ARG A 236 -23.41 -24.45 25.08
C ARG A 236 -24.28 -23.81 26.15
N ARG A 237 -24.61 -22.52 26.02
CA ARG A 237 -25.54 -21.81 26.92
C ARG A 237 -26.94 -22.44 26.89
N ALA A 238 -27.45 -22.77 25.70
CA ALA A 238 -28.75 -23.43 25.54
C ALA A 238 -28.80 -24.87 26.09
N ARG A 239 -27.64 -25.54 26.21
CA ARG A 239 -27.55 -26.86 26.86
C ARG A 239 -27.61 -26.73 28.37
N ILE A 240 -26.82 -25.81 28.94
CA ILE A 240 -26.79 -25.55 30.38
C ILE A 240 -28.18 -25.15 30.89
N GLN A 241 -28.92 -24.31 30.14
CA GLN A 241 -30.28 -23.92 30.53
C GLN A 241 -31.29 -25.09 30.51
N ARG A 242 -31.11 -26.07 29.61
CA ARG A 242 -31.95 -27.27 29.59
C ARG A 242 -31.63 -28.19 30.76
N GLU A 243 -30.35 -28.45 31.00
CA GLU A 243 -29.89 -29.26 32.14
C GLU A 243 -30.30 -28.63 33.49
N ALA A 244 -30.38 -27.31 33.59
CA ALA A 244 -30.87 -26.62 34.79
C ALA A 244 -32.39 -26.77 34.96
N ARG A 245 -33.17 -26.73 33.86
CA ARG A 245 -34.62 -26.91 33.88
C ARG A 245 -35.01 -28.34 34.25
N GLU A 246 -34.33 -29.33 33.65
CA GLU A 246 -34.55 -30.76 33.94
C GLU A 246 -34.24 -31.12 35.41
N ARG A 247 -33.31 -30.42 36.07
CA ARG A 247 -33.04 -30.63 37.51
C ARG A 247 -34.13 -30.06 38.41
N LEU A 248 -34.68 -28.89 38.07
CA LEU A 248 -35.79 -28.29 38.83
C LEU A 248 -37.06 -29.15 38.75
N GLU A 249 -37.30 -29.79 37.60
CA GLU A 249 -38.45 -30.71 37.40
C GLU A 249 -38.27 -32.07 38.11
N GLN A 250 -37.06 -32.42 38.57
CA GLN A 250 -36.82 -33.65 39.35
C GLN A 250 -36.86 -33.43 40.87
N GLU A 251 -36.92 -32.17 41.31
CA GLU A 251 -36.98 -31.78 42.73
C GLU A 251 -38.42 -31.44 43.19
N GLU A 252 -39.41 -31.43 42.28
CA GLU A 252 -40.86 -31.42 42.56
C GLU A 252 -41.46 -32.84 42.56
#